data_AF-A0A3M1J5X9-F1
#
_entry.id   AF-A0A3M1J5X9-F1
#
_cell.length_a   1.000
_cell.length_b   1.000
_cell.length_c   1.000
_cell.angle_alpha   90.00
_cell.angle_beta   90.00
_cell.angle_gamma   90.00
#
_symmetry.space_group_name_H-M   'P 1'
#
loop_
_entity.id
_entity.type
_entity.pdbx_description
1 polymer ?
#
loop_
_entity_poly.entity_id
_entity_poly.type
_entity_poly.pdbx_seq_one_letter_code
_entity_poly.pdbx_strand_id
1 'polypeptide(L)'
;MAPVQPHSAQRKARACESCHDNPKALGYGISGGVFQTRYVEDIVEDLIDQKTGKVIPKRYSIQIPKIEALDFDWSTIIKDGEQTQTVGSHWPLSRALPKEMRDGMERTGLCLGCHREMTNDQLWNKVSTPGTLNRQDHIELMNKLLKSYANRKKK
;
A
#
# COMPACT_ATOMS: atom_id res chain seq x y z
N MET A 1 -5.08 -1.40 14.73
CA MET A 1 -3.82 -2.15 14.81
C MET A 1 -3.75 -2.76 16.20
N ALA A 2 -4.11 -4.04 16.33
CA ALA A 2 -3.85 -4.74 17.58
C ALA A 2 -2.33 -4.81 17.79
N PRO A 3 -1.82 -4.83 19.04
CA PRO A 3 -0.46 -5.30 19.29
C PRO A 3 -0.31 -6.60 18.52
N VAL A 4 0.75 -6.70 17.72
CA VAL A 4 0.97 -7.83 16.83
C VAL A 4 1.11 -9.07 17.70
N GLN A 5 -0.01 -9.73 18.02
CA GLN A 5 -0.03 -11.17 18.12
C GLN A 5 0.40 -11.61 16.73
N PRO A 6 1.59 -12.22 16.60
CA PRO A 6 2.12 -12.59 15.31
C PRO A 6 1.21 -13.66 14.71
N HIS A 7 0.15 -13.21 14.04
CA HIS A 7 -0.45 -13.94 12.92
C HIS A 7 0.57 -14.10 11.78
N SER A 8 1.81 -13.63 11.97
CA SER A 8 3.04 -14.01 11.29
C SER A 8 3.66 -15.35 11.74
N ALA A 9 2.93 -16.24 12.40
CA ALA A 9 3.32 -17.66 12.49
C ALA A 9 3.09 -18.42 11.15
N GLN A 10 3.32 -17.76 10.02
CA GLN A 10 3.32 -18.43 8.71
C GLN A 10 4.70 -19.05 8.49
N ARG A 11 4.77 -20.31 8.03
CA ARG A 11 6.04 -21.00 7.73
C ARG A 11 6.95 -20.26 6.74
N LYS A 12 6.38 -19.36 5.92
CA LYS A 12 7.08 -18.55 4.93
C LYS A 12 6.99 -17.09 5.32
N ALA A 13 8.14 -16.42 5.44
CA ALA A 13 8.21 -14.98 5.63
C ALA A 13 7.57 -14.25 4.43
N ARG A 14 6.80 -13.20 4.71
CA ARG A 14 6.27 -12.29 3.67
C ARG A 14 7.42 -11.61 2.93
N ALA A 15 7.16 -11.21 1.68
CA ALA A 15 8.10 -10.41 0.90
C ALA A 15 8.21 -9.00 1.49
N CYS A 16 9.35 -8.34 1.33
CA CYS A 16 9.62 -7.04 1.94
C CYS A 16 8.58 -5.99 1.52
N GLU A 17 8.16 -6.04 0.26
CA GLU A 17 7.18 -5.16 -0.39
C GLU A 17 5.80 -5.25 0.28
N SER A 18 5.46 -6.42 0.84
CA SER A 18 4.20 -6.60 1.57
C SER A 18 4.06 -5.67 2.77
N CYS A 19 5.17 -5.14 3.31
CA CYS A 19 5.18 -4.23 4.45
C CYS A 19 5.84 -2.89 4.14
N HIS A 20 6.84 -2.85 3.26
CA HIS A 20 7.66 -1.66 2.97
C HIS A 20 7.22 -0.89 1.72
N ASP A 21 6.25 -1.41 0.96
CA ASP A 21 5.65 -0.73 -0.19
C ASP A 21 4.12 -0.89 -0.20
N ASN A 22 3.54 -1.12 0.99
CA ASN A 22 2.11 -1.31 1.13
C ASN A 22 1.51 -0.12 1.88
N PRO A 23 0.73 0.75 1.21
CA PRO A 23 0.09 1.90 1.84
C PRO A 23 -0.75 1.52 3.06
N LYS A 24 -1.38 0.33 3.05
CA LYS A 24 -2.16 -0.16 4.18
C LYS A 24 -1.29 -0.52 5.38
N ALA A 25 -0.10 -1.10 5.15
CA ALA A 25 0.84 -1.41 6.22
C ALA A 25 1.40 -0.13 6.87
N LEU A 26 1.58 0.93 6.08
CA LEU A 26 2.02 2.25 6.54
C LEU A 26 0.90 3.09 7.18
N GLY A 27 -0.35 2.62 7.11
CA GLY A 27 -1.50 3.28 7.72
C GLY A 27 -2.25 4.27 6.81
N TYR A 28 -1.90 4.36 5.52
CA TYR A 28 -2.56 5.25 4.55
C TYR A 28 -3.89 4.69 4.02
N GLY A 29 -4.23 3.45 4.35
CA GLY A 29 -5.45 2.79 3.89
C GLY A 29 -5.22 1.86 2.70
N ILE A 30 -6.27 1.13 2.31
CA ILE A 30 -6.24 0.22 1.16
C ILE A 30 -5.94 1.06 -0.09
N SER A 31 -4.83 0.73 -0.75
CA SER A 31 -4.36 1.45 -1.94
C SER A 31 -4.26 2.97 -1.75
N GLY A 32 -3.88 3.39 -0.54
CA GLY A 32 -3.72 4.81 -0.21
C GLY A 32 -5.02 5.55 0.11
N GLY A 33 -6.09 4.83 0.41
CA GLY A 33 -7.34 5.45 0.89
C GLY A 33 -8.39 5.70 -0.20
N VAL A 34 -8.18 5.18 -1.42
CA VAL A 34 -8.96 5.58 -2.61
C VAL A 34 -10.22 4.74 -2.86
N PHE A 35 -10.30 3.53 -2.31
CA PHE A 35 -11.34 2.56 -2.70
C PHE A 35 -12.59 2.55 -1.82
N GLN A 36 -12.53 3.15 -0.63
CA GLN A 36 -13.58 3.02 0.39
C GLN A 36 -14.15 4.39 0.79
N THR A 37 -14.56 5.18 -0.20
CA THR A 37 -15.12 6.53 0.00
C THR A 37 -16.61 6.63 -0.37
N ARG A 38 -17.18 5.59 -0.97
CA ARG A 38 -18.57 5.59 -1.46
C ARG A 38 -19.61 5.21 -0.41
N TYR A 39 -19.28 5.24 0.88
CA TYR A 39 -20.24 4.91 1.93
C TYR A 39 -21.36 5.93 2.07
N VAL A 40 -21.17 7.15 1.56
CA VAL A 40 -22.20 8.20 1.53
C VAL A 40 -23.24 8.00 0.41
N GLU A 41 -23.11 6.94 -0.38
CA GLU A 41 -24.04 6.58 -1.46
C GLU A 41 -24.78 5.28 -1.12
N ASP A 42 -26.05 5.19 -1.53
CA ASP A 42 -26.77 3.92 -1.47
C ASP A 42 -26.20 2.98 -2.54
N ILE A 43 -25.91 1.73 -2.16
CA ILE A 43 -25.49 0.71 -3.11
C ILE A 43 -26.71 -0.08 -3.53
N VAL A 44 -26.97 -0.05 -4.83
CA VAL A 44 -28.00 -0.84 -5.50
C VAL A 44 -27.33 -1.81 -6.45
N GLU A 45 -27.56 -3.11 -6.24
CA GLU A 45 -27.11 -4.18 -7.12
C GLU A 45 -28.27 -4.58 -8.04
N ASP A 46 -28.35 -3.95 -9.21
CA ASP A 46 -29.37 -4.19 -10.23
C ASP A 46 -28.86 -3.74 -11.61
N LEU A 47 -29.71 -3.75 -12.65
CA LEU A 47 -29.38 -3.21 -13.97
C LEU A 47 -29.06 -1.71 -13.89
N ILE A 48 -27.80 -1.36 -14.17
CA ILE A 48 -27.30 0.02 -14.19
C ILE A 48 -27.08 0.49 -15.63
N ASP A 49 -27.51 1.70 -15.93
CA ASP A 49 -27.17 2.39 -17.17
C ASP A 49 -25.67 2.73 -17.18
N GLN A 50 -24.93 2.12 -18.10
CA GLN A 50 -23.46 2.26 -18.14
C GLN A 50 -22.97 3.68 -18.44
N LYS A 51 -23.80 4.56 -19.03
CA LYS A 51 -23.40 5.94 -19.36
C LYS A 51 -23.64 6.90 -18.21
N THR A 52 -24.71 6.68 -17.45
CA THR A 52 -25.20 7.60 -16.41
C THR A 52 -24.99 7.09 -14.99
N GLY A 53 -24.71 5.79 -14.82
CA GLY A 53 -24.58 5.14 -13.51
C GLY A 53 -25.90 4.99 -12.75
N LYS A 54 -27.05 5.29 -13.37
CA LYS A 54 -28.36 5.21 -12.73
C LYS A 54 -28.97 3.81 -12.82
N VAL A 55 -29.70 3.42 -11.78
CA VAL A 55 -30.49 2.19 -11.74
C VAL A 55 -31.62 2.28 -12.78
N ILE A 56 -31.74 1.26 -13.64
CA ILE A 56 -32.72 1.20 -14.74
C ILE A 56 -34.12 0.81 -14.23
N PRO A 57 -34.29 -0.19 -13.35
CA PRO A 57 -35.60 -0.57 -12.85
C PRO A 57 -36.26 0.55 -12.02
N LYS A 58 -37.58 0.69 -12.17
CA LYS A 58 -38.38 1.65 -11.36
C LYS A 58 -38.66 1.14 -9.95
N ARG A 59 -38.48 -0.16 -9.71
CA ARG A 59 -38.70 -0.82 -8.42
C ARG A 59 -37.44 -1.63 -8.12
N TYR A 60 -36.74 -1.22 -7.07
CA TYR A 60 -35.56 -1.90 -6.56
C TYR A 60 -35.50 -1.69 -5.04
N SER A 61 -34.73 -2.53 -4.36
CA SER A 61 -34.36 -2.37 -2.96
C SER A 61 -32.93 -1.84 -2.86
N ILE A 62 -32.65 -1.04 -1.84
CA ILE A 62 -31.27 -0.69 -1.48
C ILE A 62 -30.66 -1.90 -0.76
N GLN A 63 -29.51 -2.39 -1.21
CA GLN A 63 -28.81 -3.51 -0.58
C GLN A 63 -27.89 -3.05 0.55
N ILE A 64 -27.21 -1.92 0.36
CA ILE A 64 -26.38 -1.30 1.40
C ILE A 64 -26.79 0.17 1.51
N PRO A 65 -27.42 0.58 2.61
CA PRO A 65 -27.81 1.97 2.81
C PRO A 65 -26.59 2.86 3.02
N LYS A 66 -26.69 4.11 2.55
CA LYS A 66 -25.67 5.11 2.80
C LYS A 66 -25.50 5.42 4.29
N ILE A 67 -24.28 5.80 4.65
CA ILE A 67 -23.90 6.34 5.95
C ILE A 67 -23.36 7.74 5.69
N GLU A 68 -24.20 8.77 5.86
CA GLU A 68 -23.90 10.15 5.47
C GLU A 68 -22.62 10.71 6.12
N ALA A 69 -22.31 10.27 7.34
CA ALA A 69 -21.13 10.72 8.08
C ALA A 69 -19.85 9.89 7.82
N LEU A 70 -19.89 8.90 6.92
CA LEU A 70 -18.74 8.05 6.58
C LEU A 70 -18.14 8.47 5.22
N ASP A 71 -17.77 9.73 5.10
CA ASP A 71 -17.20 10.34 3.88
C ASP A 71 -15.69 10.11 3.73
N PHE A 72 -15.12 9.16 4.49
CA PHE A 72 -13.69 8.87 4.54
C PHE A 72 -13.41 7.36 4.49
N ASP A 73 -12.19 6.99 4.09
CA ASP A 73 -11.74 5.60 4.13
C ASP A 73 -11.40 5.18 5.57
N TRP A 74 -12.30 4.41 6.18
CA TRP A 74 -12.12 3.75 7.48
C TRP A 74 -10.87 2.83 7.59
N SER A 75 -10.21 2.48 6.50
CA SER A 75 -8.92 1.76 6.56
C SER A 75 -7.71 2.70 6.71
N THR A 76 -7.91 4.02 6.52
CA THR A 76 -6.86 5.04 6.64
C THR A 76 -6.73 5.50 8.09
N ILE A 77 -5.60 5.16 8.70
CA ILE A 77 -5.23 5.53 10.07
C ILE A 77 -4.46 6.85 10.10
N ILE A 78 -3.64 7.09 9.08
CA ILE A 78 -2.88 8.31 8.89
C ILE A 78 -3.32 8.98 7.60
N LYS A 79 -3.73 10.25 7.68
CA LYS A 79 -4.05 11.10 6.54
C LYS A 79 -3.31 12.42 6.69
N ASP A 80 -2.62 12.86 5.64
CA ASP A 80 -1.88 14.14 5.63
C ASP A 80 -0.88 14.30 6.80
N GLY A 81 -0.35 13.17 7.29
CA GLY A 81 0.58 13.14 8.42
C GLY A 81 -0.07 13.03 9.80
N GLU A 82 -1.38 13.25 9.89
CA GLU A 82 -2.16 13.19 11.13
C GLU A 82 -2.86 11.85 11.31
N GLN A 83 -3.01 11.43 12.57
CA GLN A 83 -3.72 10.20 12.90
C GLN A 83 -5.23 10.48 12.99
N THR A 84 -6.01 9.88 12.10
CA THR A 84 -7.47 10.09 11.99
C THR A 84 -8.28 9.12 12.84
N GLN A 85 -7.66 8.02 13.28
CA GLN A 85 -8.35 6.96 14.02
C GLN A 85 -7.53 6.48 15.21
N THR A 86 -8.20 6.17 16.32
CA THR A 86 -7.54 5.57 17.48
C THR A 86 -7.06 4.16 17.16
N VAL A 87 -5.77 3.92 17.34
CA VAL A 87 -5.15 2.62 17.22
C VAL A 87 -4.77 2.19 18.62
N GLY A 88 -5.32 1.06 19.09
CA GLY A 88 -4.92 0.37 20.32
C GLY A 88 -4.60 1.27 21.52
N SER A 89 -5.60 1.61 22.32
CA SER A 89 -5.41 2.45 23.52
C SER A 89 -4.78 1.73 24.73
N HIS A 90 -4.63 0.41 24.66
CA HIS A 90 -4.30 -0.41 25.82
C HIS A 90 -2.81 -0.46 26.16
N TRP A 91 -1.92 -0.28 25.18
CA TRP A 91 -0.47 -0.32 25.38
C TRP A 91 0.22 0.84 24.67
N PRO A 92 1.26 1.47 25.26
CA PRO A 92 1.97 2.60 24.64
C PRO A 92 2.52 2.32 23.23
N LEU A 93 2.86 1.05 22.94
CA LEU A 93 3.36 0.61 21.64
C LEU A 93 2.26 0.20 20.65
N SER A 94 1.00 0.13 21.07
CA SER A 94 -0.14 -0.22 20.20
C SER A 94 -0.69 0.99 19.44
N ARG A 95 0.20 1.87 18.98
CA ARG A 95 -0.12 3.13 18.29
C ARG A 95 0.10 3.04 16.78
N ALA A 96 -0.33 4.06 16.04
CA ALA A 96 0.08 4.21 14.64
C ALA A 96 1.60 4.40 14.54
N LEU A 97 2.16 4.02 13.39
CA LEU A 97 3.60 4.17 13.15
C LEU A 97 3.99 5.66 13.16
N PRO A 98 4.96 6.07 14.00
CA PRO A 98 5.51 7.42 13.97
C PRO A 98 6.01 7.81 12.58
N LYS A 99 5.99 9.11 12.28
CA LYS A 99 6.41 9.62 10.98
C LYS A 99 7.83 9.18 10.64
N GLU A 100 8.75 9.23 11.59
CA GLU A 100 10.16 8.86 11.41
C GLU A 100 10.32 7.39 10.99
N MET A 101 9.47 6.51 11.52
CA MET A 101 9.47 5.09 11.15
C MET A 101 8.89 4.89 9.75
N ARG A 102 7.79 5.58 9.41
CA ARG A 102 7.20 5.54 8.06
C ARG A 102 8.17 6.07 7.03
N ASP A 103 8.79 7.23 7.27
CA ASP A 103 9.83 7.80 6.41
C ASP A 103 11.01 6.83 6.25
N GLY A 104 11.38 6.09 7.30
CA GLY A 104 12.40 5.04 7.23
C GLY A 104 12.00 3.87 6.34
N MET A 105 10.74 3.43 6.44
CA MET A 105 10.18 2.34 5.66
C MET A 105 9.93 2.73 4.19
N GLU A 106 9.58 3.98 3.92
CA GLU A 106 9.30 4.55 2.58
C GLU A 106 10.55 4.91 1.80
N ARG A 107 11.73 4.94 2.44
CA ARG A 107 13.03 5.10 1.74
C ARG A 107 13.34 3.96 0.77
N THR A 108 12.46 2.97 0.63
CA THR A 108 12.45 1.90 -0.36
C THR A 108 12.07 2.39 -1.77
N GLY A 109 12.78 3.39 -2.30
CA GLY A 109 12.64 3.80 -3.72
C GLY A 109 13.47 2.95 -4.69
N LEU A 110 14.33 2.08 -4.17
CA LEU A 110 15.29 1.32 -4.97
C LEU A 110 14.63 0.20 -5.79
N CYS A 111 13.59 -0.44 -5.27
CA CYS A 111 12.80 -1.43 -6.00
C CYS A 111 12.01 -0.79 -7.15
N LEU A 112 11.49 0.42 -6.96
CA LEU A 112 10.72 1.14 -7.98
C LEU A 112 11.54 1.48 -9.22
N GLY A 113 12.86 1.68 -9.09
CA GLY A 113 13.74 1.89 -10.23
C GLY A 113 13.69 0.72 -11.22
N CYS A 114 13.69 -0.51 -10.73
CA CYS A 114 13.59 -1.71 -11.57
C CYS A 114 12.17 -1.91 -12.11
N HIS A 115 11.13 -1.66 -11.29
CA HIS A 115 9.73 -1.83 -11.70
C HIS A 115 9.25 -0.79 -12.71
N ARG A 116 9.79 0.42 -12.69
CA ARG A 116 9.48 1.44 -13.70
C ARG A 116 10.10 1.11 -15.06
N GLU A 117 11.30 0.55 -15.06
CA GLU A 117 12.09 0.32 -16.26
C GLU A 117 11.97 -1.11 -16.80
N MET A 118 10.99 -1.91 -16.35
CA MET A 118 10.86 -3.34 -16.70
C MET A 118 10.84 -3.61 -18.22
N THR A 119 10.36 -2.65 -19.01
CA THR A 119 10.25 -2.76 -20.47
C THR A 119 11.38 -2.04 -21.21
N ASN A 120 12.41 -1.55 -20.50
CA ASN A 120 13.54 -0.84 -21.09
C ASN A 120 14.67 -1.81 -21.45
N ASP A 121 14.59 -2.42 -22.63
CA ASP A 121 15.55 -3.43 -23.09
C ASP A 121 17.00 -2.93 -23.09
N GLN A 122 17.22 -1.66 -23.47
CA GLN A 122 18.57 -1.09 -23.49
C GLN A 122 19.19 -1.01 -22.09
N LEU A 123 18.37 -0.72 -21.08
CA LEU A 123 18.82 -0.71 -19.69
C LEU A 123 19.08 -2.13 -19.21
N TRP A 124 18.13 -3.05 -19.41
CA TRP A 124 18.24 -4.43 -18.94
C TRP A 124 19.38 -5.20 -19.60
N ASN A 125 19.70 -4.92 -20.87
CA ASN A 125 20.88 -5.47 -21.52
C ASN A 125 22.20 -5.08 -20.84
N LYS A 126 22.23 -3.96 -20.09
CA LYS A 126 23.43 -3.50 -19.36
C LYS A 126 23.50 -4.03 -17.93
N VAL A 127 22.36 -4.31 -17.30
CA VAL A 127 22.29 -4.58 -15.85
C VAL A 127 21.80 -6.00 -15.50
N SER A 128 21.20 -6.73 -16.44
CA SER A 128 20.77 -8.11 -16.22
C SER A 128 21.94 -9.08 -16.29
N THR A 129 21.79 -10.18 -15.57
CA THR A 129 22.66 -11.35 -15.66
C THR A 129 21.82 -12.57 -16.05
N PRO A 130 22.36 -13.54 -16.80
CA PRO A 130 21.64 -14.76 -17.14
C PRO A 130 21.09 -15.48 -15.89
N GLY A 131 19.86 -15.99 -15.99
CA GLY A 131 19.19 -16.72 -14.91
C GLY A 131 18.28 -15.83 -14.06
N THR A 132 17.74 -16.43 -12.99
CA THR A 132 16.86 -15.76 -12.03
C THR A 132 17.58 -15.55 -10.71
N LEU A 133 17.52 -14.35 -10.16
CA LEU A 133 18.08 -14.07 -8.84
C LEU A 133 17.27 -14.79 -7.76
N ASN A 134 17.96 -15.48 -6.85
CA ASN A 134 17.32 -15.92 -5.62
C ASN A 134 17.16 -14.73 -4.66
N ARG A 135 16.49 -14.96 -3.52
CA ARG A 135 16.24 -13.91 -2.53
C ARG A 135 17.50 -13.20 -2.05
N GLN A 136 18.57 -13.95 -1.79
CA GLN A 136 19.83 -13.39 -1.29
C GLN A 136 20.51 -12.53 -2.37
N ASP A 137 20.58 -13.05 -3.60
CA ASP A 137 21.23 -12.34 -4.72
C ASP A 137 20.48 -11.05 -5.08
N HIS A 138 19.14 -11.08 -4.99
CA HIS A 138 18.31 -9.89 -5.19
C HIS A 138 18.61 -8.80 -4.15
N ILE A 139 18.73 -9.17 -2.86
CA ILE A 139 19.07 -8.22 -1.79
C ILE A 139 20.47 -7.63 -2.01
N GLU A 140 21.45 -8.45 -2.39
CA GLU A 140 22.82 -7.98 -2.66
C GLU A 140 22.89 -7.04 -3.86
N LEU A 141 22.12 -7.32 -4.92
CA LEU A 141 22.00 -6.40 -6.05
C LEU A 141 21.45 -5.04 -5.60
N MET A 142 20.42 -5.02 -4.75
CA MET A 142 19.88 -3.77 -4.21
C MET A 142 20.89 -3.00 -3.36
N ASN A 143 21.66 -3.71 -2.52
CA ASN A 143 22.73 -3.11 -1.72
C ASN A 143 23.81 -2.48 -2.61
N LYS A 144 24.23 -3.18 -3.67
CA LYS A 144 25.21 -2.70 -4.65
C LYS A 144 24.72 -1.44 -5.37
N LEU A 145 23.46 -1.41 -5.79
CA LEU A 145 22.84 -0.24 -6.44
C LEU A 145 22.81 0.97 -5.50
N LEU A 146 22.44 0.77 -4.22
CA LEU A 146 22.44 1.83 -3.22
C LEU A 146 23.85 2.42 -3.00
N LYS A 147 24.86 1.56 -2.81
CA LYS A 147 26.27 1.98 -2.66
C LYS A 147 26.79 2.70 -3.90
N SER A 148 26.46 2.22 -5.10
CA SER A 148 26.84 2.86 -6.36
C SER A 148 26.24 4.27 -6.47
N TYR A 149 24.97 4.46 -6.09
CA TYR A 149 24.35 5.78 -6.09
C TYR A 149 25.00 6.71 -5.06
N ALA A 150 25.26 6.22 -3.84
CA ALA A 150 25.93 6.99 -2.80
C ALA A 150 27.33 7.46 -3.25
N ASN A 151 28.10 6.62 -3.94
CA ASN A 151 29.41 6.97 -4.46
C ASN A 151 29.35 8.04 -5.56
N ARG A 152 28.28 8.09 -6.36
CA ARG A 152 28.08 9.14 -7.38
C ARG A 152 27.74 10.48 -6.77
N LYS A 153 27.06 10.52 -5.61
CA LYS A 153 26.74 11.77 -4.88
C LYS A 153 27.93 12.38 -4.12
N LYS A 154 29.04 11.66 -3.95
CA LYS A 154 30.26 12.17 -3.30
C LYS A 154 31.17 12.99 -4.24
N LYS A 155 30.70 13.30 -5.46
CA LYS A 155 31.29 14.28 -6.37
C LYS A 155 30.37 15.50 -6.44
#